data_AF-A0A3S0RPR0-F1
#
_entry.id   AF-A0A3S0RPR0-F1
#
_cell.length_a   1.000
_cell.length_b   1.000
_cell.length_c   1.000
_cell.angle_alpha   90.00
_cell.angle_beta   90.00
_cell.angle_gamma   90.00
#
_symmetry.space_group_name_H-M   'P 1'
#
loop_
_entity.id
_entity.type
_entity.pdbx_description
1 polymer ?
#
loop_
_entity_poly.entity_id
_entity_poly.type
_entity_poly.pdbx_seq_one_letter_code
_entity_poly.pdbx_strand_id
1 'polypeptide(L)'
;MERKKKKMPICGEDSILDYELSEMLENPDTYSEEQIRTIIDRSEDSRETYETMVEVRQSYRFRHAADREIDVDRAWECFEKKHLQSATPVMKLRKVAAVIITILAVSGVAIAAIYTIGRHSENSIGRTRKTATALSNDVLMAQDSIVVKPITYSEPKTFDNVRLDEMLGEIARHYGCALNFRNDEIRSLRLYFQWNPEEPIEKVIEKLNLFEHINVVREEQCLTVE
;
A
#
# COMPACT_ATOMS: atom_id res chain seq x y z
N MET A 1 -2.37 53.73 -70.58
CA MET A 1 -2.33 52.59 -69.65
C MET A 1 -1.41 52.95 -68.50
N GLU A 2 -1.94 53.66 -67.50
CA GLU A 2 -1.19 54.03 -66.29
C GLU A 2 -1.11 52.83 -65.34
N ARG A 3 0.10 52.28 -65.16
CA ARG A 3 0.35 51.26 -64.16
C ARG A 3 0.34 51.92 -62.79
N LYS A 4 -0.79 51.84 -62.09
CA LYS A 4 -0.91 52.19 -60.68
C LYS A 4 0.19 51.46 -59.90
N LYS A 5 1.16 52.21 -59.37
CA LYS A 5 2.16 51.70 -58.42
C LYS A 5 1.40 51.19 -57.20
N LYS A 6 1.34 49.87 -57.05
CA LYS A 6 0.82 49.19 -55.87
C LYS A 6 1.74 49.59 -54.71
N LYS A 7 1.28 50.51 -53.85
CA LYS A 7 1.96 50.79 -52.57
C LYS A 7 2.03 49.45 -51.84
N MET A 8 3.25 48.96 -51.59
CA MET A 8 3.45 47.91 -50.60
C MET A 8 2.86 48.38 -49.27
N PRO A 9 2.14 47.52 -48.54
CA PRO A 9 1.73 47.86 -47.19
C PRO A 9 2.99 48.15 -46.40
N ILE A 10 2.95 49.26 -45.67
CA ILE A 10 3.98 49.65 -44.71
C ILE A 10 4.14 48.45 -43.77
N CYS A 11 5.33 47.84 -43.77
CA CYS A 11 5.70 46.81 -42.80
C CYS A 11 5.56 47.49 -41.44
N GLY A 12 4.44 47.24 -40.76
CA GLY A 12 4.12 47.87 -39.49
C GLY A 12 5.17 47.42 -38.47
N GLU A 13 5.59 48.33 -37.60
CA GLU A 13 6.54 48.03 -36.52
C GLU A 13 6.14 46.74 -35.80
N ASP A 14 4.85 46.51 -35.57
CA ASP A 14 4.26 45.29 -35.00
C ASP A 14 4.71 43.97 -35.68
N SER A 15 4.87 43.95 -37.00
CA SER A 15 5.30 42.75 -37.74
C SER A 15 6.80 42.46 -37.62
N ILE A 16 7.59 43.50 -37.36
CA ILE A 16 9.03 43.37 -37.11
C ILE A 16 9.24 42.89 -35.67
N LEU A 17 8.41 43.34 -34.74
CA LEU A 17 8.43 42.94 -33.33
C LEU A 17 8.07 41.45 -33.14
N ASP A 18 7.07 40.96 -33.87
CA ASP A 18 6.65 39.54 -33.83
C ASP A 18 7.72 38.59 -34.40
N TYR A 19 8.43 39.03 -35.44
CA TYR A 19 9.55 38.28 -36.03
C TYR A 19 10.72 38.14 -35.04
N GLU A 20 11.09 39.22 -34.36
CA GLU A 20 12.21 39.23 -33.39
C GLU A 20 11.92 38.33 -32.18
N LEU A 21 10.67 38.30 -31.70
CA LEU A 21 10.22 37.38 -30.66
C LEU A 21 10.33 35.91 -31.10
N SER A 22 9.89 35.61 -32.32
CA SER A 22 9.93 34.25 -32.87
C SER A 22 11.37 33.76 -33.05
N GLU A 23 12.25 34.62 -33.57
CA GLU A 23 13.68 34.32 -33.74
C GLU A 23 14.38 34.06 -32.40
N MET A 24 14.10 34.90 -31.39
CA MET A 24 14.58 34.72 -30.02
C MET A 24 14.07 33.42 -29.40
N LEU A 25 12.82 33.02 -29.68
CA LEU A 25 12.25 31.78 -29.16
C LEU A 25 12.90 30.52 -29.75
N GLU A 26 13.26 30.58 -31.03
CA GLU A 26 13.94 29.51 -31.74
C GLU A 26 15.41 29.37 -31.31
N ASN A 27 16.11 30.49 -31.11
CA ASN A 27 17.54 30.53 -30.78
C ASN A 27 17.85 31.41 -29.54
N PRO A 28 17.38 31.04 -28.33
CA PRO A 28 17.51 31.87 -27.14
C PRO A 28 18.95 32.10 -26.68
N ASP A 29 19.87 31.21 -27.04
CA ASP A 29 21.30 31.32 -26.68
C ASP A 29 22.03 32.44 -27.44
N THR A 30 21.40 33.00 -28.48
CA THR A 30 21.97 34.10 -29.28
C THR A 30 21.67 35.49 -28.74
N TYR A 31 20.74 35.59 -27.78
CA TYR A 31 20.32 36.84 -27.15
C TYR A 31 20.85 36.93 -25.73
N SER A 32 21.22 38.14 -25.30
CA SER A 32 21.57 38.39 -23.90
C SER A 32 20.33 38.54 -23.02
N GLU A 33 20.48 38.39 -21.69
CA GLU A 33 19.34 38.49 -20.76
C GLU A 33 18.62 39.83 -20.86
N GLU A 34 19.36 40.93 -21.07
CA GLU A 34 18.77 42.25 -21.24
C GLU A 34 17.99 42.36 -22.56
N GLN A 35 18.48 41.77 -23.65
CA GLN A 35 17.78 41.78 -24.94
C GLN A 35 16.49 40.97 -24.85
N ILE A 36 16.54 39.80 -24.23
CA ILE A 36 15.38 38.93 -23.98
C ILE A 36 14.30 39.71 -23.21
N ARG A 37 14.67 40.38 -22.10
CA ARG A 37 13.73 41.20 -21.33
C ARG A 37 13.14 42.33 -22.16
N THR A 38 13.97 43.02 -22.95
CA THR A 38 13.46 44.11 -23.80
C THR A 38 12.55 43.64 -24.92
N ILE A 39 12.65 42.39 -25.39
CA ILE A 39 11.76 41.83 -26.42
C ILE A 39 10.43 41.42 -25.77
N ILE A 40 10.50 40.79 -24.60
CA ILE A 40 9.34 40.31 -23.85
C ILE A 40 8.50 41.46 -23.26
N ASP A 41 9.14 42.50 -22.71
CA ASP A 41 8.46 43.62 -22.04
C ASP A 41 7.78 44.61 -23.01
N ARG A 42 7.90 44.40 -24.33
CA ARG A 42 7.29 45.27 -25.35
C ARG A 42 5.77 45.13 -25.45
N SER A 43 5.24 43.93 -25.21
CA SER A 43 3.80 43.66 -25.30
C SER A 43 3.38 42.54 -24.35
N GLU A 44 2.11 42.55 -23.93
CA GLU A 44 1.55 41.49 -23.09
C GLU A 44 1.56 40.13 -23.82
N ASP A 45 1.24 40.13 -25.13
CA ASP A 45 1.23 38.93 -25.96
C ASP A 45 2.62 38.26 -26.06
N SER A 46 3.68 39.07 -26.14
CA SER A 46 5.07 38.58 -26.14
C SER A 46 5.45 37.90 -24.82
N ARG A 47 4.96 38.44 -23.71
CA ARG A 47 5.17 37.90 -22.37
C ARG A 47 4.45 36.59 -22.14
N GLU A 48 3.19 36.50 -22.51
CA GLU A 48 2.41 35.26 -22.42
C GLU A 48 3.03 34.15 -23.28
N THR A 49 3.48 34.49 -24.49
CA THR A 49 4.15 33.54 -25.40
C THR A 49 5.45 33.01 -24.82
N TYR A 50 6.28 33.89 -24.26
CA TYR A 50 7.53 33.50 -23.61
C TYR A 50 7.30 32.64 -22.36
N GLU A 51 6.34 33.02 -21.51
CA GLU A 51 5.98 32.26 -20.31
C GLU A 51 5.53 30.83 -20.66
N THR A 52 4.63 30.71 -21.64
CA THR A 52 4.17 29.41 -22.14
C THR A 52 5.33 28.56 -22.65
N MET A 53 6.26 29.14 -23.41
CA MET A 53 7.45 28.41 -23.88
C MET A 53 8.33 27.96 -22.71
N VAL A 54 8.55 28.80 -21.70
CA VAL A 54 9.33 28.43 -20.52
C VAL A 54 8.69 27.26 -19.80
N GLU A 55 7.37 27.27 -19.61
CA GLU A 55 6.62 26.17 -19.00
C GLU A 55 6.73 24.87 -19.82
N VAL A 56 6.57 24.94 -21.15
CA VAL A 56 6.74 23.80 -22.05
C VAL A 56 8.17 23.25 -21.97
N ARG A 57 9.20 24.11 -21.95
CA ARG A 57 10.60 23.67 -21.81
C ARG A 57 10.88 23.06 -20.44
N GLN A 58 10.30 23.60 -19.37
CA GLN A 58 10.43 23.06 -18.01
C GLN A 58 9.76 21.69 -17.90
N SER A 59 8.52 21.55 -18.38
CA SER A 59 7.80 20.27 -18.37
C SER A 59 8.49 19.23 -19.26
N TYR A 60 8.99 19.63 -20.44
CA TYR A 60 9.80 18.78 -21.30
C TYR A 60 11.08 18.31 -20.58
N ARG A 61 11.84 19.23 -19.95
CA ARG A 61 13.03 18.87 -19.16
C ARG A 61 12.68 17.96 -17.99
N PHE A 62 11.57 18.20 -17.30
CA PHE A 62 11.12 17.37 -16.19
C PHE A 62 10.75 15.95 -16.66
N ARG A 63 9.98 15.83 -17.75
CA ARG A 63 9.64 14.55 -18.36
C ARG A 63 10.88 13.81 -18.85
N HIS A 64 11.81 14.48 -19.51
CA HIS A 64 13.06 13.85 -19.95
C HIS A 64 14.04 13.55 -18.82
N ALA A 65 13.99 14.29 -17.71
CA ALA A 65 14.74 13.95 -16.51
C ALA A 65 14.14 12.72 -15.80
N ALA A 66 12.82 12.56 -15.84
CA ALA A 66 12.12 11.35 -15.37
C ALA A 66 12.31 10.15 -16.31
N ASP A 67 12.50 10.40 -17.61
CA ASP A 67 12.78 9.39 -18.66
C ASP A 67 14.27 8.99 -18.73
N ARG A 68 15.16 9.69 -18.00
CA ARG A 68 16.45 9.08 -17.66
C ARG A 68 16.12 7.91 -16.75
N GLU A 69 16.26 6.68 -17.26
CA GLU A 69 16.10 5.44 -16.49
C GLU A 69 16.61 5.64 -15.07
N ILE A 70 15.68 5.92 -14.16
CA ILE A 70 15.99 5.96 -12.74
C ILE A 70 16.27 4.50 -12.43
N ASP A 71 17.54 4.18 -12.19
CA ASP A 71 17.97 2.87 -11.74
C ASP A 71 17.31 2.60 -10.38
N VAL A 72 16.10 2.03 -10.45
CA VAL A 72 15.22 1.79 -9.30
C VAL A 72 15.93 0.91 -8.30
N ASP A 73 16.72 -0.06 -8.78
CA ASP A 73 17.51 -0.96 -7.96
C ASP A 73 18.57 -0.19 -7.18
N ARG A 74 19.34 0.70 -7.84
CA ARG A 74 20.32 1.57 -7.16
C ARG A 74 19.67 2.53 -6.16
N ALA A 75 18.52 3.12 -6.50
CA ALA A 75 17.81 4.02 -5.59
C ALA A 75 17.29 3.26 -4.35
N TRP A 76 16.80 2.04 -4.56
CA TRP A 76 16.32 1.15 -3.50
C TRP A 76 17.45 0.66 -2.59
N GLU A 77 18.59 0.24 -3.15
CA GLU A 77 19.78 -0.15 -2.37
C GLU A 77 20.29 1.01 -1.50
N CYS A 78 20.32 2.23 -2.05
CA CYS A 78 20.71 3.41 -1.29
C CYS A 78 19.76 3.69 -0.11
N PHE A 79 18.45 3.49 -0.31
CA PHE A 79 17.45 3.63 0.73
C PHE A 79 17.59 2.55 1.81
N GLU A 80 17.69 1.27 1.40
CA GLU A 80 17.85 0.14 2.32
C GLU A 80 19.12 0.29 3.17
N LYS A 81 20.24 0.67 2.55
CA LYS A 81 21.49 0.90 3.27
C LYS A 81 21.36 1.99 4.33
N LYS A 82 20.62 3.06 4.01
CA LYS A 82 20.45 4.21 4.90
C LYS A 82 19.45 3.95 6.04
N HIS A 83 18.45 3.09 5.82
CA HIS A 83 17.33 2.92 6.75
C HIS A 83 17.27 1.55 7.45
N LEU A 84 17.85 0.48 6.90
CA LEU A 84 17.78 -0.87 7.47
C LEU A 84 19.08 -1.37 8.14
N GLN A 85 20.26 -0.78 7.87
CA GLN A 85 21.54 -1.31 8.39
C GLN A 85 21.75 -1.15 9.91
N SER A 86 20.86 -0.47 10.65
CA SER A 86 20.94 -0.40 12.12
C SER A 86 20.33 -1.62 12.83
N ALA A 87 19.66 -2.53 12.12
CA ALA A 87 19.09 -3.74 12.71
C ALA A 87 20.07 -4.92 12.62
N THR A 88 21.12 -4.90 13.45
CA THR A 88 22.02 -6.06 13.60
C THR A 88 21.25 -7.29 14.15
N PRO A 89 21.21 -8.43 13.43
CA PRO A 89 20.38 -9.58 13.78
C PRO A 89 21.11 -10.59 14.68
N VAL A 90 21.94 -10.14 15.63
CA VAL A 90 22.80 -11.06 16.42
C VAL A 90 22.53 -11.03 17.93
N MET A 91 21.69 -10.10 18.43
CA MET A 91 21.38 -10.04 19.88
C MET A 91 20.02 -10.61 20.30
N LYS A 92 19.12 -10.97 19.38
CA LYS A 92 17.75 -11.42 19.73
C LYS A 92 17.50 -12.93 19.78
N LEU A 93 18.48 -13.79 19.44
CA LEU A 93 18.29 -15.25 19.43
C LEU A 93 18.54 -15.95 20.78
N ARG A 94 19.24 -15.33 21.74
CA ARG A 94 19.58 -15.99 23.02
C ARG A 94 18.45 -16.02 24.06
N LYS A 95 17.36 -15.27 23.87
CA LYS A 95 16.24 -15.22 24.83
C LYS A 95 15.13 -16.24 24.58
N VAL A 96 15.06 -16.83 23.37
CA VAL A 96 13.95 -17.72 22.99
C VAL A 96 14.24 -19.20 23.33
N ALA A 97 15.51 -19.63 23.28
CA ALA A 97 15.89 -21.02 23.53
C ALA A 97 15.68 -21.49 24.99
N ALA A 98 15.77 -20.58 25.97
CA ALA A 98 15.63 -20.94 27.39
C ALA A 98 14.18 -21.31 27.78
N VAL A 99 13.17 -20.82 27.07
CA VAL A 99 11.74 -21.06 27.37
C VAL A 99 11.24 -22.39 26.79
N ILE A 100 11.82 -22.84 25.67
CA ILE A 100 11.40 -24.09 25.01
C ILE A 100 11.82 -25.32 25.82
N ILE A 101 12.98 -25.26 26.48
CA ILE A 101 13.52 -26.38 27.27
C ILE A 101 12.71 -26.61 28.56
N THR A 102 12.16 -25.56 29.18
CA THR A 102 11.36 -25.70 30.42
C THR A 102 9.98 -26.31 30.15
N ILE A 103 9.36 -26.00 29.01
CA ILE A 103 8.05 -26.54 28.62
C ILE A 103 8.15 -28.05 28.30
N LEU A 104 9.22 -28.49 27.64
CA LEU A 104 9.43 -29.91 27.30
C LEU A 104 9.70 -30.79 28.51
N ALA A 105 10.36 -30.28 29.56
CA ALA A 105 10.64 -31.04 30.77
C ALA A 105 9.39 -31.32 31.63
N VAL A 106 8.42 -30.40 31.69
CA VAL A 106 7.18 -30.58 32.45
C VAL A 106 6.22 -31.56 31.76
N SER A 107 6.25 -31.65 30.43
CA SER A 107 5.42 -32.59 29.65
C SER A 107 5.88 -34.06 29.75
N GLY A 108 7.12 -34.33 30.16
CA GLY A 108 7.68 -35.69 30.21
C GLY A 108 7.30 -36.51 31.46
N VAL A 109 6.85 -35.87 32.55
CA VAL A 109 6.59 -36.56 33.82
C VAL A 109 5.20 -37.23 33.86
N ALA A 110 4.23 -36.76 33.05
CA ALA A 110 2.87 -37.32 33.05
C ALA A 110 2.76 -38.66 32.29
N ILE A 111 3.61 -38.90 31.28
CA ILE A 111 3.48 -40.07 30.39
C ILE A 111 4.01 -41.36 31.06
N ALA A 112 4.89 -41.28 32.06
CA ALA A 112 5.43 -42.47 32.74
C ALA A 112 4.46 -43.10 33.78
N ALA A 113 3.57 -42.31 34.38
CA ALA A 113 2.60 -42.82 35.36
C ALA A 113 1.46 -43.62 34.69
N ILE A 114 1.14 -43.29 33.44
CA ILE A 114 0.03 -43.93 32.70
C ILE A 114 0.45 -45.30 32.15
N TYR A 115 1.69 -45.47 31.69
CA TYR A 115 2.14 -46.71 31.05
C TYR A 115 2.58 -47.83 32.00
N THR A 116 2.85 -47.54 33.28
CA THR A 116 3.26 -48.55 34.27
C THR A 116 2.07 -49.28 34.92
N ILE A 117 0.87 -48.67 34.91
CA ILE A 117 -0.36 -49.29 35.42
C ILE A 117 -1.00 -50.25 34.41
N GLY A 118 -0.72 -50.11 33.12
CA GLY A 118 -1.35 -50.89 32.05
C GLY A 118 -0.76 -52.28 31.78
N ARG A 119 0.37 -52.69 32.41
CA ARG A 119 1.04 -53.96 32.08
C ARG A 119 1.14 -54.99 33.19
N HIS A 120 0.56 -54.75 34.37
CA HIS A 120 0.61 -55.73 35.46
C HIS A 120 -0.75 -56.37 35.83
N SER A 121 -1.83 -56.11 35.09
CA SER A 121 -3.19 -56.60 35.43
C SER A 121 -3.75 -57.62 34.41
N GLU A 122 -2.90 -58.42 33.79
CA GLU A 122 -3.35 -59.66 33.14
C GLU A 122 -2.70 -60.85 33.85
N ASN A 123 -3.12 -61.07 35.09
CA ASN A 123 -3.23 -62.41 35.66
C ASN A 123 -3.97 -62.39 37.00
N SER A 124 -5.02 -63.22 37.05
CA SER A 124 -5.67 -63.77 38.24
C SER A 124 -6.50 -62.81 39.12
N ILE A 125 -7.82 -63.03 39.13
CA ILE A 125 -8.59 -62.94 40.38
C ILE A 125 -9.42 -64.21 40.54
N GLY A 126 -9.01 -65.04 41.49
CA GLY A 126 -9.85 -66.01 42.18
C GLY A 126 -9.49 -66.03 43.67
N ARG A 127 -10.23 -65.25 44.48
CA ARG A 127 -10.17 -65.12 45.97
C ARG A 127 -8.81 -64.67 46.53
N THR A 128 -8.70 -63.52 47.22
CA THR A 128 -9.39 -63.16 48.47
C THR A 128 -9.37 -61.65 48.73
N ARG A 129 -10.38 -61.20 49.48
CA ARG A 129 -10.43 -60.02 50.39
C ARG A 129 -10.95 -58.67 49.86
N LYS A 130 -12.27 -58.54 49.99
CA LYS A 130 -13.07 -57.43 50.58
C LYS A 130 -12.50 -55.99 50.47
N THR A 131 -13.25 -55.12 49.79
CA THR A 131 -14.03 -53.97 50.31
C THR A 131 -14.72 -53.29 49.12
N ALA A 132 -16.05 -53.25 49.04
CA ALA A 132 -16.89 -52.05 49.31
C ALA A 132 -16.38 -50.84 48.49
N THR A 133 -17.09 -50.29 47.50
CA THR A 133 -18.41 -49.66 47.60
C THR A 133 -18.92 -49.20 46.21
N ALA A 134 -20.25 -49.33 46.00
CA ALA A 134 -21.20 -48.42 45.34
C ALA A 134 -20.85 -47.77 43.98
N LEU A 135 -21.64 -48.02 42.92
CA LEU A 135 -22.81 -47.22 42.44
C LEU A 135 -22.40 -45.78 42.03
N SER A 136 -22.78 -45.19 40.91
CA SER A 136 -23.83 -45.41 39.93
C SER A 136 -23.52 -44.55 38.69
N ASN A 137 -24.09 -44.91 37.54
CA ASN A 137 -24.14 -44.06 36.35
C ASN A 137 -24.94 -42.77 36.63
N ASP A 138 -24.47 -41.64 36.09
CA ASP A 138 -25.18 -40.79 35.12
C ASP A 138 -24.67 -39.34 35.21
N VAL A 139 -23.78 -38.93 34.29
CA VAL A 139 -23.58 -37.52 33.93
C VAL A 139 -23.11 -37.45 32.47
N LEU A 140 -23.98 -36.93 31.61
CA LEU A 140 -23.67 -36.36 30.31
C LEU A 140 -22.43 -35.45 30.40
N MET A 141 -21.39 -35.76 29.64
CA MET A 141 -20.31 -34.82 29.34
C MET A 141 -20.36 -34.55 27.85
N ALA A 142 -20.97 -33.40 27.52
CA ALA A 142 -20.83 -32.77 26.22
C ALA A 142 -19.34 -32.68 25.90
N GLN A 143 -18.93 -33.31 24.79
CA GLN A 143 -17.63 -33.05 24.22
C GLN A 143 -17.65 -31.65 23.64
N ASP A 144 -17.31 -30.68 24.47
CA ASP A 144 -17.00 -29.33 24.02
C ASP A 144 -15.63 -29.41 23.36
N SER A 145 -15.64 -29.76 22.08
CA SER A 145 -14.48 -29.72 21.22
C SER A 145 -14.11 -28.25 21.09
N ILE A 146 -13.19 -27.78 21.94
CA ILE A 146 -12.47 -26.54 21.69
C ILE A 146 -11.66 -26.82 20.43
N VAL A 147 -12.26 -26.47 19.29
CA VAL A 147 -11.56 -26.31 18.03
C VAL A 147 -10.54 -25.21 18.30
N VAL A 148 -9.31 -25.62 18.64
CA VAL A 148 -8.14 -24.77 18.51
C VAL A 148 -8.06 -24.46 17.02
N LYS A 149 -8.68 -23.36 16.60
CA LYS A 149 -8.44 -22.79 15.29
C LYS A 149 -6.93 -22.64 15.19
N PRO A 150 -6.26 -23.23 14.19
CA PRO A 150 -4.87 -22.90 13.95
C PRO A 150 -4.81 -21.38 13.85
N ILE A 151 -3.91 -20.77 14.60
CA ILE A 151 -3.54 -19.37 14.39
C ILE A 151 -2.85 -19.36 13.03
N THR A 152 -3.65 -19.31 11.97
CA THR A 152 -3.19 -19.00 10.63
C THR A 152 -2.85 -17.53 10.69
N TYR A 153 -1.56 -17.21 10.83
CA TYR A 153 -1.07 -15.88 10.54
C TYR A 153 -1.54 -15.55 9.13
N SER A 154 -2.48 -14.61 9.03
CA SER A 154 -2.98 -14.17 7.75
C SER A 154 -1.91 -13.29 7.15
N GLU A 155 -1.16 -13.83 6.19
CA GLU A 155 -0.15 -13.05 5.48
C GLU A 155 -0.79 -11.79 4.89
N PRO A 156 -0.10 -10.63 4.92
CA PRO A 156 -0.57 -9.42 4.28
C PRO A 156 -0.90 -9.70 2.81
N LYS A 157 -2.12 -9.35 2.40
CA LYS A 157 -2.60 -9.51 1.04
C LYS A 157 -2.37 -8.22 0.26
N THR A 158 -1.80 -8.34 -0.94
CA THR A 158 -1.65 -7.21 -1.86
C THR A 158 -2.72 -7.27 -2.93
N PHE A 159 -3.41 -6.15 -3.13
CA PHE A 159 -4.28 -5.89 -4.26
C PHE A 159 -3.52 -5.03 -5.25
N ASP A 160 -3.30 -5.55 -6.45
CA ASP A 160 -2.61 -4.85 -7.54
C ASP A 160 -3.56 -4.63 -8.71
N ASN A 161 -3.87 -3.37 -9.00
CA ASN A 161 -4.75 -2.96 -10.09
C ASN A 161 -6.15 -3.62 -10.07
N VAL A 162 -6.62 -3.96 -8.86
CA VAL A 162 -7.94 -4.56 -8.60
C VAL A 162 -8.98 -3.46 -8.45
N ARG A 163 -10.20 -3.73 -8.91
CA ARG A 163 -11.30 -2.77 -8.78
C ARG A 163 -11.69 -2.56 -7.31
N LEU A 164 -12.06 -1.33 -6.98
CA LEU A 164 -12.34 -0.94 -5.61
C LEU A 164 -13.52 -1.71 -5.00
N ASP A 165 -14.55 -2.01 -5.79
CA ASP A 165 -15.70 -2.80 -5.36
C ASP A 165 -15.34 -4.25 -5.00
N GLU A 166 -14.48 -4.88 -5.80
CA GLU A 166 -13.97 -6.22 -5.55
C GLU A 166 -13.06 -6.24 -4.30
N MET A 167 -12.14 -5.28 -4.22
CA MET A 167 -11.20 -5.15 -3.10
C MET A 167 -11.93 -4.88 -1.77
N LEU A 168 -12.76 -3.84 -1.72
CA LEU A 168 -13.52 -3.51 -0.52
C LEU A 168 -14.56 -4.57 -0.20
N GLY A 169 -15.10 -5.28 -1.20
CA GLY A 169 -16.01 -6.40 -0.99
C GLY A 169 -15.35 -7.53 -0.22
N GLU A 170 -14.07 -7.79 -0.49
CA GLU A 170 -13.29 -8.78 0.25
C GLU A 170 -12.95 -8.30 1.67
N ILE A 171 -12.49 -7.06 1.81
CA ILE A 171 -12.18 -6.44 3.10
C ILE A 171 -13.44 -6.42 3.98
N ALA A 172 -14.57 -5.95 3.46
CA ALA A 172 -15.84 -5.90 4.17
C ALA A 172 -16.28 -7.29 4.64
N ARG A 173 -16.17 -8.32 3.77
CA ARG A 173 -16.49 -9.71 4.13
C ARG A 173 -15.61 -10.23 5.26
N HIS A 174 -14.33 -9.89 5.27
CA HIS A 174 -13.41 -10.29 6.33
C HIS A 174 -13.84 -9.71 7.69
N TYR A 175 -14.24 -8.44 7.75
CA TYR A 175 -14.68 -7.79 8.98
C TYR A 175 -16.17 -7.93 9.26
N GLY A 176 -16.91 -8.72 8.48
CA GLY A 176 -18.35 -8.93 8.64
C GLY A 176 -19.18 -7.66 8.40
N CYS A 177 -18.71 -6.75 7.55
CA CYS A 177 -19.41 -5.53 7.17
C CYS A 177 -20.14 -5.68 5.83
N ALA A 178 -21.30 -5.04 5.69
CA ALA A 178 -21.93 -4.79 4.41
C ALA A 178 -21.21 -3.64 3.70
N LEU A 179 -21.18 -3.65 2.37
CA LEU A 179 -20.53 -2.63 1.56
C LEU A 179 -21.57 -1.86 0.75
N ASN A 180 -21.55 -0.54 0.86
CA ASN A 180 -22.39 0.36 0.10
C ASN A 180 -21.54 1.42 -0.61
N PHE A 181 -21.91 1.77 -1.83
CA PHE A 181 -21.23 2.79 -2.63
C PHE A 181 -22.24 3.87 -2.97
N ARG A 182 -21.94 5.10 -2.57
CA ARG A 182 -22.78 6.27 -2.87
C ARG A 182 -22.59 6.74 -4.31
N ASN A 183 -21.36 6.68 -4.81
CA ASN A 183 -21.01 7.02 -6.19
C ASN A 183 -20.59 5.76 -6.97
N ASP A 184 -21.19 5.56 -8.14
CA ASP A 184 -20.90 4.41 -9.02
C ASP A 184 -19.56 4.58 -9.74
N GLU A 185 -19.11 5.81 -9.98
CA GLU A 185 -17.84 6.11 -10.65
C GLU A 185 -16.64 5.55 -9.86
N ILE A 186 -16.70 5.62 -8.53
CA ILE A 186 -15.64 5.23 -7.60
C ILE A 186 -15.47 3.69 -7.57
N ARG A 187 -16.53 2.93 -7.87
CA ARG A 187 -16.47 1.45 -7.92
C ARG A 187 -15.47 0.94 -8.96
N SER A 188 -15.26 1.69 -10.02
CA SER A 188 -14.38 1.31 -11.13
C SER A 188 -12.90 1.64 -10.88
N LEU A 189 -12.60 2.42 -9.82
CA LEU A 189 -11.23 2.78 -9.47
C LEU A 189 -10.39 1.54 -9.22
N ARG A 190 -9.14 1.60 -9.66
CA ARG A 190 -8.16 0.53 -9.47
C ARG A 190 -6.98 1.07 -8.69
N LEU A 191 -6.64 0.37 -7.62
CA LEU A 191 -5.62 0.80 -6.69
C LEU A 191 -4.58 -0.29 -6.51
N TYR A 192 -3.39 0.16 -6.09
CA TYR A 192 -2.46 -0.69 -5.37
C TYR A 192 -2.71 -0.52 -3.86
N PHE A 193 -3.04 -1.61 -3.17
CA PHE A 193 -3.31 -1.57 -1.72
C PHE A 193 -2.80 -2.83 -1.03
N GLN A 194 -2.00 -2.65 0.02
CA GLN A 194 -1.58 -3.75 0.88
C GLN A 194 -2.47 -3.79 2.12
N TRP A 195 -3.22 -4.88 2.26
CA TRP A 195 -4.14 -5.12 3.35
C TRP A 195 -3.58 -6.18 4.30
N ASN A 196 -3.50 -5.86 5.59
CA ASN A 196 -3.19 -6.84 6.63
C ASN A 196 -4.50 -7.23 7.36
N PRO A 197 -4.97 -8.47 7.27
CA PRO A 197 -6.21 -8.89 7.92
C PRO A 197 -6.14 -8.88 9.46
N GLU A 198 -4.94 -8.85 10.05
CA GLU A 198 -4.74 -8.71 11.49
C GLU A 198 -4.95 -7.27 11.99
N GLU A 199 -4.95 -6.27 11.10
CA GLU A 199 -5.19 -4.88 11.48
C GLU A 199 -6.68 -4.62 11.79
N PRO A 200 -6.99 -3.72 12.75
CA PRO A 200 -8.37 -3.32 12.97
C PRO A 200 -8.90 -2.56 11.76
N ILE A 201 -10.19 -2.73 11.46
CA ILE A 201 -10.85 -2.10 10.30
C ILE A 201 -10.73 -0.58 10.31
N GLU A 202 -10.66 0.05 11.49
CA GLU A 202 -10.44 1.49 11.63
C GLU A 202 -9.10 1.93 11.00
N LYS A 203 -8.04 1.14 11.19
CA LYS A 203 -6.73 1.41 10.57
C LYS A 203 -6.76 1.22 9.07
N VAL A 204 -7.53 0.24 8.59
CA VAL A 204 -7.73 0.01 7.15
C VAL A 204 -8.47 1.18 6.53
N ILE A 205 -9.53 1.68 7.18
CA ILE A 205 -10.29 2.87 6.74
C ILE A 205 -9.41 4.11 6.71
N GLU A 206 -8.62 4.36 7.76
CA GLU A 206 -7.67 5.48 7.80
C GLU A 206 -6.73 5.47 6.58
N LYS A 207 -6.19 4.30 6.22
CA LYS A 207 -5.31 4.16 5.05
C LYS A 207 -6.07 4.38 3.73
N LEU A 208 -7.31 3.90 3.63
CA LEU A 208 -8.14 4.08 2.43
C LEU A 208 -8.53 5.56 2.23
N ASN A 209 -8.71 6.31 3.31
CA ASN A 209 -9.04 7.74 3.25
C ASN A 209 -7.82 8.64 2.94
N LEU A 210 -6.63 8.07 2.77
CA LEU A 210 -5.46 8.79 2.26
C LEU A 210 -5.53 9.00 0.74
N PHE A 211 -6.37 8.24 0.03
CA PHE A 211 -6.55 8.40 -1.40
C PHE A 211 -7.47 9.59 -1.67
N GLU A 212 -7.04 10.48 -2.56
CA GLU A 212 -7.69 11.79 -2.82
C GLU A 212 -9.17 11.71 -3.24
N HIS A 213 -9.58 10.59 -3.82
CA HIS A 213 -10.94 10.39 -4.35
C HIS A 213 -11.70 9.25 -3.65
N ILE A 214 -11.29 8.89 -2.43
CA ILE A 214 -11.93 7.82 -1.68
C ILE A 214 -12.17 8.30 -0.25
N ASN A 215 -13.45 8.36 0.13
CA ASN A 215 -13.84 8.53 1.51
C ASN A 215 -14.65 7.32 1.97
N VAL A 216 -14.09 6.54 2.89
CA VAL A 216 -14.74 5.39 3.51
C VAL A 216 -15.17 5.76 4.93
N VAL A 217 -16.46 5.58 5.19
CA VAL A 217 -17.07 5.78 6.50
C VAL A 217 -17.65 4.46 6.97
N ARG A 218 -17.45 4.15 8.25
CA ARG A 218 -18.05 2.99 8.91
C ARG A 218 -19.20 3.41 9.79
N GLU A 219 -20.38 2.88 9.51
CA GLU A 219 -21.57 2.98 10.36
C GLU A 219 -21.94 1.57 10.84
N GLU A 220 -21.72 1.28 12.13
CA GLU A 220 -21.99 -0.04 12.73
C GLU A 220 -21.29 -1.21 12.00
N GLN A 221 -22.06 -1.92 11.17
CA GLN A 221 -21.63 -3.06 10.35
C GLN A 221 -21.71 -2.75 8.86
N CYS A 222 -21.73 -1.48 8.46
CA CYS A 222 -21.78 -1.03 7.08
C CYS A 222 -20.58 -0.13 6.77
N LEU A 223 -19.90 -0.41 5.66
CA LEU A 223 -18.90 0.47 5.04
C LEU A 223 -19.57 1.21 3.89
N THR A 224 -19.59 2.53 3.98
CA THR A 224 -20.07 3.41 2.92
C THR A 224 -18.88 4.11 2.28
N VAL A 225 -18.80 4.03 0.96
CA VAL A 225 -17.76 4.67 0.15
C VAL A 225 -18.37 5.85 -0.60
N GLU A 226 -17.74 7.01 -0.50
CA GLU A 226 -18.14 8.30 -1.05
C GLU A 226 -17.05 8.95 -1.88
#